data_AF-A0A565A6D7-F1
#
_entry.id   AF-A0A565A6D7-F1
#
_cell.length_a   1.000
_cell.length_b   1.000
_cell.length_c   1.000
_cell.angle_alpha   90.00
_cell.angle_beta   90.00
_cell.angle_gamma   90.00
#
_symmetry.space_group_name_H-M   'P 1'
#
loop_
_entity.id
_entity.type
_entity.pdbx_description
1 polymer ?
#
loop_
_entity_poly.entity_id
_entity_poly.type
_entity_poly.pdbx_seq_one_letter_code
_entity_poly.pdbx_strand_id
1 'polypeptide(L)'
;MGGGSMYNFSSRSYDYQSLFSDNHPRMETGYEETCQSIMGQYSIRNSSFKLNCNKSLNYLQKLENREHTDIKQAQGTLYLYLWLYDKELKNVAYKGNSIDIYMKLLNLCFFNLHNNILTIYQSKVRTENFEILKNLYDLYYKFDKIEHDNECKETKYECAKECVKLYKECIEICNQKYNVDYCNELENFRNEFNKYISSENQCKDKDLYIPSNIFASKSVILLIPLVSLLVLSTFFFILYKFTPFGPWFRDRSRRKKKFYNNIANEEPEILHASRTNKMSEIKPYNISYISM
;
A
#
# COMPACT_ATOMS: atom_id res chain seq x y z
N MET A 1 -16.25 -13.32 11.74
CA MET A 1 -15.28 -14.28 11.16
C MET A 1 -14.31 -13.48 10.31
N GLY A 2 -13.18 -13.06 10.89
CA GLY A 2 -12.14 -12.34 10.14
C GLY A 2 -11.34 -13.35 9.33
N GLY A 3 -11.66 -13.54 8.06
CA GLY A 3 -10.85 -14.37 7.17
C GLY A 3 -9.53 -13.67 6.93
N GLY A 4 -8.43 -14.20 7.47
CA GLY A 4 -7.09 -13.69 7.20
C GLY A 4 -6.72 -13.86 5.72
N SER A 5 -5.89 -12.96 5.21
CA SER A 5 -5.42 -12.95 3.82
C SER A 5 -4.14 -13.77 3.70
N MET A 6 -3.96 -14.52 2.59
CA MET A 6 -2.68 -15.19 2.28
C MET A 6 -1.52 -14.20 2.10
N TYR A 7 -1.84 -12.91 1.92
CA TYR A 7 -0.89 -11.82 1.83
C TYR A 7 -0.50 -11.22 3.17
N ASN A 8 -1.11 -11.59 4.30
CA ASN A 8 -0.79 -11.00 5.60
C ASN A 8 0.27 -11.84 6.32
N PHE A 9 1.48 -11.29 6.49
CA PHE A 9 2.59 -11.99 7.13
C PHE A 9 2.86 -11.54 8.56
N SER A 10 1.92 -10.86 9.22
CA SER A 10 2.08 -10.36 10.60
C SER A 10 2.89 -11.34 11.48
N SER A 11 4.16 -10.98 11.74
CA SER A 11 5.19 -11.71 12.50
C SER A 11 5.64 -13.10 12.01
N ARG A 12 5.33 -13.52 10.77
CA ARG A 12 5.64 -14.85 10.20
C ARG A 12 5.26 -16.00 11.17
N SER A 13 4.00 -15.98 11.60
CA SER A 13 3.43 -16.84 12.67
C SER A 13 3.24 -18.34 12.36
N TYR A 14 4.05 -18.87 11.45
CA TYR A 14 4.05 -20.28 10.98
C TYR A 14 5.39 -20.98 11.26
N ASP A 15 6.15 -20.52 12.26
CA ASP A 15 7.35 -21.20 12.82
C ASP A 15 8.45 -21.55 11.81
N TYR A 16 8.58 -20.73 10.77
CA TYR A 16 9.54 -20.91 9.68
C TYR A 16 10.99 -21.05 10.17
N GLN A 17 11.35 -20.39 11.28
CA GLN A 17 12.69 -20.46 11.87
C GLN A 17 13.15 -21.89 12.16
N SER A 18 12.21 -22.81 12.45
CA SER A 18 12.54 -24.22 12.66
C SER A 18 13.12 -24.91 11.42
N LEU A 19 12.86 -24.38 10.22
CA LEU A 19 13.45 -24.85 8.96
C LEU A 19 14.93 -24.45 8.81
N PHE A 20 15.39 -23.42 9.51
CA PHE A 20 16.79 -22.98 9.52
C PHE A 20 17.60 -23.58 10.67
N SER A 21 16.96 -24.20 11.65
CA SER A 21 17.67 -24.86 12.77
C SER A 21 18.40 -26.11 12.31
N ASP A 22 19.65 -26.31 12.76
CA ASP A 22 20.40 -27.55 12.53
C ASP A 22 19.85 -28.76 13.32
N ASN A 23 18.88 -28.54 14.22
CA ASN A 23 18.27 -29.62 14.99
C ASN A 23 17.38 -30.49 14.09
N HIS A 24 17.65 -31.79 14.12
CA HIS A 24 16.86 -32.80 13.43
C HIS A 24 15.93 -33.46 14.47
N PRO A 25 14.61 -33.21 14.42
CA PRO A 25 13.69 -33.83 15.36
C PRO A 25 13.71 -35.35 15.19
N ARG A 26 13.29 -36.06 16.24
CA ARG A 26 13.11 -37.51 16.17
C ARG A 26 12.16 -37.85 15.03
N MET A 27 12.56 -38.77 14.17
CA MET A 27 11.72 -39.23 13.06
C MET A 27 10.50 -39.97 13.58
N GLU A 28 9.33 -39.65 13.02
CA GLU A 28 8.08 -40.35 13.30
C GLU A 28 7.87 -41.53 12.33
N THR A 29 6.97 -42.42 12.72
CA THR A 29 6.60 -43.59 11.90
C THR A 29 6.06 -43.14 10.54
N GLY A 30 6.46 -43.81 9.46
CA GLY A 30 5.98 -43.53 8.10
C GLY A 30 6.74 -42.43 7.34
N TYR A 31 7.59 -41.64 8.01
CA TYR A 31 8.39 -40.59 7.36
C TYR A 31 9.42 -41.17 6.40
N GLU A 32 10.15 -42.18 6.87
CA GLU A 32 11.19 -42.87 6.10
C GLU A 32 10.62 -43.42 4.78
N GLU A 33 9.49 -44.13 4.85
CA GLU A 33 8.80 -44.69 3.69
C GLU A 33 8.31 -43.60 2.72
N THR A 34 7.76 -42.51 3.27
CA THR A 34 7.30 -41.36 2.48
C THR A 34 8.45 -40.71 1.71
N CYS A 35 9.58 -40.44 2.38
CA CYS A 35 10.75 -39.85 1.75
C CYS A 35 11.41 -40.81 0.74
N GLN A 36 11.54 -42.09 1.07
CA GLN A 36 12.04 -43.10 0.14
C GLN A 36 11.17 -43.24 -1.11
N SER A 37 9.84 -43.16 -0.97
CA SER A 37 8.91 -43.21 -2.10
C SER A 37 9.15 -42.06 -3.08
N ILE A 38 9.32 -40.83 -2.57
CA ILE A 38 9.66 -39.66 -3.41
C ILE A 38 11.02 -39.84 -4.07
N MET A 39 12.03 -40.26 -3.31
CA MET A 39 13.37 -40.49 -3.84
C MET A 39 13.38 -41.52 -4.97
N GLY A 40 12.67 -42.65 -4.79
CA GLY A 40 12.54 -43.69 -5.81
C GLY A 40 11.82 -43.19 -7.05
N GLN A 41 10.66 -42.54 -6.89
CA GLN A 41 9.83 -42.08 -8.01
C GLN A 41 10.54 -41.04 -8.88
N TYR A 42 11.30 -40.14 -8.27
CA TYR A 42 12.00 -39.04 -8.96
C TYR A 42 13.50 -39.29 -9.12
N SER A 43 13.97 -40.52 -8.88
CA SER A 43 15.38 -40.91 -9.02
C SER A 43 16.36 -40.03 -8.24
N ILE A 44 15.94 -39.52 -7.07
CA ILE A 44 16.75 -38.66 -6.22
C ILE A 44 17.69 -39.53 -5.39
N ARG A 45 19.00 -39.39 -5.60
CA ARG A 45 20.04 -40.20 -4.92
C ARG A 45 20.77 -39.46 -3.79
N ASN A 46 20.38 -38.22 -3.52
CA ASN A 46 21.06 -37.36 -2.58
C ASN A 46 20.71 -37.71 -1.12
N SER A 47 21.71 -37.95 -0.27
CA SER A 47 21.49 -38.18 1.16
C SER A 47 20.98 -36.95 1.90
N SER A 48 21.31 -35.72 1.43
CA SER A 48 20.76 -34.50 2.03
C SER A 48 19.26 -34.38 1.79
N PHE A 49 18.75 -34.84 0.63
CA PHE A 49 17.32 -34.87 0.34
C PHE A 49 16.55 -35.62 1.42
N LYS A 50 17.04 -36.80 1.83
CA LYS A 50 16.39 -37.61 2.85
C LYS A 50 16.27 -36.85 4.17
N LEU A 51 17.34 -36.19 4.61
CA LEU A 51 17.36 -35.38 5.84
C LEU A 51 16.40 -34.20 5.75
N ASN A 52 16.46 -33.44 4.64
CA ASN A 52 15.60 -32.28 4.42
C ASN A 52 14.13 -32.67 4.21
N CYS A 53 13.85 -33.83 3.62
CA CYS A 53 12.51 -34.40 3.52
C CYS A 53 11.97 -34.75 4.91
N ASN A 54 12.74 -35.44 5.76
CA ASN A 54 12.32 -35.73 7.13
C ASN A 54 12.08 -34.46 7.96
N LYS A 55 12.91 -33.43 7.76
CA LYS A 55 12.71 -32.11 8.37
C LYS A 55 11.43 -31.44 7.88
N SER A 56 11.14 -31.53 6.60
CA SER A 56 9.91 -31.03 5.98
C SER A 56 8.67 -31.67 6.59
N LEU A 57 8.67 -33.00 6.72
CA LEU A 57 7.56 -33.75 7.31
C LEU A 57 7.31 -33.34 8.78
N ASN A 58 8.37 -33.20 9.57
CA ASN A 58 8.28 -32.72 10.95
C ASN A 58 7.67 -31.31 11.03
N TYR A 59 8.04 -30.44 10.11
CA TYR A 59 7.49 -29.09 10.04
C TYR A 59 6.00 -29.12 9.69
N LEU A 60 5.60 -29.91 8.69
CA LEU A 60 4.18 -30.09 8.32
C LEU A 60 3.34 -30.65 9.46
N GLN A 61 3.87 -31.59 10.22
CA GLN A 61 3.18 -32.12 11.40
C GLN A 61 3.03 -31.08 12.51
N LYS A 62 4.05 -30.25 12.73
CA LYS A 62 3.92 -29.12 13.67
C LYS A 62 2.85 -28.12 13.22
N LEU A 63 2.75 -27.87 11.90
CA LEU A 63 1.70 -27.01 11.36
C LEU A 63 0.30 -27.60 11.59
N GLU A 64 0.16 -28.92 11.46
CA GLU A 64 -1.11 -29.64 11.67
C GLU A 64 -1.49 -29.73 13.16
N ASN A 65 -0.52 -29.99 14.04
CA ASN A 65 -0.79 -30.24 15.46
C ASN A 65 -1.01 -28.96 16.29
N ARG A 66 -0.58 -27.80 15.79
CA ARG A 66 -0.84 -26.51 16.44
C ARG A 66 -2.24 -26.05 16.06
N GLU A 67 -2.89 -25.29 16.95
CA GLU A 67 -4.16 -24.60 16.67
C GLU A 67 -3.97 -23.43 15.67
N HIS A 68 -3.28 -23.70 14.56
CA HIS A 68 -3.15 -22.77 13.45
C HIS A 68 -4.47 -22.73 12.67
N THR A 69 -4.81 -21.53 12.21
CA THR A 69 -5.87 -21.37 11.21
C THR A 69 -5.44 -21.99 9.88
N ASP A 70 -6.40 -22.42 9.06
CA ASP A 70 -6.18 -22.88 7.68
C ASP A 70 -5.25 -21.98 6.86
N ILE A 71 -5.36 -20.66 7.06
CA ILE A 71 -4.49 -19.70 6.38
C ILE A 71 -3.04 -19.95 6.80
N LYS A 72 -2.72 -19.83 8.09
CA LYS A 72 -1.36 -20.08 8.61
C LYS A 72 -0.78 -21.43 8.19
N GLN A 73 -1.58 -22.50 8.20
CA GLN A 73 -1.18 -23.81 7.67
C GLN A 73 -0.80 -23.72 6.19
N ALA A 74 -1.63 -23.09 5.35
CA ALA A 74 -1.32 -22.89 3.94
C ALA A 74 -0.10 -21.97 3.73
N GLN A 75 0.07 -20.91 4.54
CA GLN A 75 1.23 -20.02 4.49
C GLN A 75 2.52 -20.80 4.79
N GLY A 76 2.55 -21.55 5.88
CA GLY A 76 3.70 -22.37 6.26
C GLY A 76 3.99 -23.45 5.21
N THR A 77 2.95 -24.06 4.64
CA THR A 77 3.10 -25.06 3.57
C THR A 77 3.72 -24.45 2.31
N LEU A 78 3.27 -23.26 1.87
CA LEU A 78 3.89 -22.56 0.74
C LEU A 78 5.33 -22.16 1.05
N TYR A 79 5.60 -21.68 2.27
CA TYR A 79 6.95 -21.33 2.70
C TYR A 79 7.88 -22.55 2.68
N LEU A 80 7.41 -23.71 3.16
CA LEU A 80 8.16 -24.96 3.12
C LEU A 80 8.52 -25.35 1.69
N TYR A 81 7.62 -25.18 0.73
CA TYR A 81 7.93 -25.45 -0.68
C TYR A 81 9.16 -24.66 -1.15
N LEU A 82 9.23 -23.37 -0.82
CA LEU A 82 10.36 -22.52 -1.21
C LEU A 82 11.67 -22.96 -0.55
N TRP A 83 11.61 -23.27 0.75
CA TRP A 83 12.77 -23.79 1.47
C TRP A 83 13.26 -25.12 0.88
N LEU A 84 12.35 -26.08 0.65
CA LEU A 84 12.71 -27.39 0.10
C LEU A 84 13.17 -27.28 -1.37
N TYR A 85 12.60 -26.35 -2.13
CA TYR A 85 13.04 -26.05 -3.48
C TYR A 85 14.48 -25.55 -3.50
N ASP A 86 14.80 -24.58 -2.65
CA ASP A 86 16.14 -24.01 -2.58
C ASP A 86 17.18 -25.03 -2.11
N LYS A 87 16.85 -25.85 -1.11
CA LYS A 87 17.78 -26.84 -0.55
C LYS A 87 17.94 -28.07 -1.44
N GLU A 88 16.90 -28.47 -2.15
CA GLU A 88 16.87 -29.78 -2.80
C GLU A 88 16.24 -29.76 -4.20
N LEU A 89 14.99 -29.31 -4.35
CA LEU A 89 14.21 -29.60 -5.57
C LEU A 89 14.75 -28.91 -6.83
N LYS A 90 15.44 -27.77 -6.69
CA LYS A 90 16.08 -27.07 -7.82
C LYS A 90 17.20 -27.89 -8.48
N ASN A 91 17.77 -28.86 -7.75
CA ASN A 91 18.87 -29.71 -8.21
C ASN A 91 18.39 -31.08 -8.72
N VAL A 92 17.09 -31.38 -8.63
CA VAL A 92 16.54 -32.65 -9.08
C VAL A 92 16.46 -32.66 -10.59
N ALA A 93 17.03 -33.69 -11.22
CA ALA A 93 16.99 -33.90 -12.66
C ALA A 93 15.60 -34.39 -13.13
N TYR A 94 14.59 -33.52 -13.02
CA TYR A 94 13.21 -33.77 -13.41
C TYR A 94 12.78 -32.80 -14.52
N LYS A 95 12.13 -33.33 -15.57
CA LYS A 95 11.69 -32.52 -16.72
C LYS A 95 10.40 -31.72 -16.46
N GLY A 96 9.62 -32.08 -15.44
CA GLY A 96 8.40 -31.36 -15.06
C GLY A 96 8.67 -30.23 -14.07
N ASN A 97 7.62 -29.73 -13.42
CA ASN A 97 7.76 -28.63 -12.47
C ASN A 97 8.12 -29.19 -11.08
N SER A 98 9.07 -28.57 -10.37
CA SER A 98 9.46 -28.98 -9.03
C SER A 98 8.30 -28.97 -8.03
N ILE A 99 7.27 -28.14 -8.26
CA ILE A 99 6.05 -28.15 -7.45
C ILE A 99 5.32 -29.50 -7.55
N ASP A 100 5.44 -30.24 -8.65
CA ASP A 100 4.78 -31.54 -8.81
C ASP A 100 5.35 -32.58 -7.83
N ILE A 101 6.66 -32.51 -7.59
CA ILE A 101 7.35 -33.33 -6.59
C ILE A 101 6.83 -32.98 -5.19
N TYR A 102 6.71 -31.69 -4.90
CA TYR A 102 6.21 -31.21 -3.62
C TYR A 102 4.75 -31.60 -3.37
N MET A 103 3.88 -31.45 -4.38
CA MET A 103 2.48 -31.88 -4.29
C MET A 103 2.37 -33.38 -4.10
N LYS A 104 3.26 -34.17 -4.71
CA LYS A 104 3.33 -35.62 -4.45
C LYS A 104 3.74 -35.92 -3.01
N LEU A 105 4.69 -35.18 -2.44
CA LEU A 105 5.07 -35.31 -1.02
C LEU A 105 3.87 -35.02 -0.10
N LEU A 106 3.16 -33.91 -0.32
CA LEU A 106 1.95 -33.57 0.46
C LEU A 106 0.86 -34.64 0.34
N ASN A 107 0.69 -35.23 -0.84
CA ASN A 107 -0.28 -36.30 -1.05
C ASN A 107 0.08 -37.56 -0.27
N LEU A 108 1.37 -37.94 -0.22
CA LEU A 108 1.82 -39.03 0.62
C LEU A 108 1.65 -38.73 2.12
N CYS A 109 1.79 -37.48 2.54
CA CYS A 109 1.48 -37.07 3.92
C CYS A 109 0.00 -37.31 4.25
N PHE A 110 -0.90 -36.97 3.33
CA PHE A 110 -2.34 -37.23 3.51
C PHE A 110 -2.63 -38.72 3.65
N PHE A 111 -2.08 -39.56 2.76
CA PHE A 111 -2.34 -41.01 2.77
C PHE A 111 -1.68 -41.74 3.94
N ASN A 112 -0.41 -41.43 4.24
CA ASN A 112 0.39 -42.21 5.18
C ASN A 112 0.32 -41.65 6.61
N LEU A 113 0.08 -40.34 6.75
CA LEU A 113 0.13 -39.62 8.03
C LEU A 113 -1.22 -38.99 8.42
N HIS A 114 -2.27 -39.18 7.60
CA HIS A 114 -3.63 -38.66 7.83
C HIS A 114 -3.70 -37.14 8.07
N ASN A 115 -2.77 -36.40 7.46
CA ASN A 115 -2.64 -34.96 7.63
C ASN A 115 -3.45 -34.20 6.56
N ASN A 116 -4.27 -33.23 6.96
CA ASN A 116 -5.15 -32.47 6.06
C ASN A 116 -4.48 -31.26 5.36
N ILE A 117 -3.19 -31.03 5.60
CA ILE A 117 -2.40 -29.94 5.03
C ILE A 117 -2.57 -29.81 3.52
N LEU A 118 -2.60 -30.92 2.75
CA LEU A 118 -2.77 -30.87 1.30
C LEU A 118 -4.09 -30.18 0.91
N THR A 119 -5.19 -30.60 1.53
CA THR A 119 -6.53 -30.07 1.29
C THR A 119 -6.59 -28.58 1.66
N ILE A 120 -6.01 -28.22 2.80
CA ILE A 120 -5.95 -26.84 3.28
C ILE A 120 -5.14 -25.98 2.31
N TYR A 121 -3.96 -26.43 1.91
CA TYR A 121 -3.09 -25.75 0.96
C TYR A 121 -3.81 -25.51 -0.37
N GLN A 122 -4.44 -26.53 -0.96
CA GLN A 122 -5.19 -26.40 -2.22
C GLN A 122 -6.42 -25.49 -2.11
N SER A 123 -7.01 -25.35 -0.91
CA SER A 123 -8.13 -24.44 -0.70
C SER A 123 -7.74 -22.96 -0.75
N LYS A 124 -6.48 -22.62 -0.41
CA LYS A 124 -5.96 -21.25 -0.31
C LYS A 124 -5.01 -20.87 -1.45
N VAL A 125 -4.21 -21.83 -1.93
CA VAL A 125 -3.22 -21.68 -3.00
C VAL A 125 -3.74 -22.40 -4.24
N ARG A 126 -4.18 -21.62 -5.21
CA ARG A 126 -4.77 -22.06 -6.47
C ARG A 126 -3.86 -21.69 -7.63
N THR A 127 -4.03 -22.35 -8.76
CA THR A 127 -3.25 -22.06 -9.98
C THR A 127 -3.25 -20.58 -10.36
N GLU A 128 -4.38 -19.89 -10.18
CA GLU A 128 -4.57 -18.47 -10.52
C GLU A 128 -3.79 -17.49 -9.64
N ASN A 129 -3.53 -17.83 -8.37
CA ASN A 129 -2.82 -16.97 -7.42
C ASN A 129 -1.42 -17.49 -7.06
N PHE A 130 -1.06 -18.69 -7.52
CA PHE A 130 0.19 -19.37 -7.16
C PHE A 130 1.43 -18.52 -7.46
N GLU A 131 1.58 -17.99 -8.68
CA GLU A 131 2.80 -17.22 -9.02
C GLU A 131 2.94 -15.93 -8.20
N ILE A 132 1.83 -15.23 -7.93
CA ILE A 132 1.85 -14.00 -7.13
C ILE A 132 2.21 -14.32 -5.68
N LEU A 133 1.59 -15.37 -5.11
CA LEU A 133 1.92 -15.82 -3.77
C LEU A 133 3.36 -16.32 -3.69
N LYS A 134 3.77 -17.21 -4.60
CA LYS A 134 5.12 -17.76 -4.66
C LYS A 134 6.18 -16.66 -4.65
N ASN A 135 6.03 -15.61 -5.47
CA ASN A 135 7.01 -14.50 -5.49
C ASN A 135 7.07 -13.72 -4.17
N LEU A 136 5.92 -13.45 -3.55
CA LEU A 136 5.87 -12.78 -2.26
C LEU A 136 6.49 -13.63 -1.14
N TYR A 137 6.18 -14.92 -1.13
CA TYR A 137 6.75 -15.84 -0.15
C TYR A 137 8.25 -16.07 -0.40
N ASP A 138 8.71 -16.09 -1.66
CA ASP A 138 10.13 -16.21 -2.02
C ASP A 138 10.91 -14.96 -1.59
N LEU A 139 10.28 -13.79 -1.66
CA LEU A 139 10.85 -12.55 -1.13
C LEU A 139 11.10 -12.65 0.38
N TYR A 140 10.11 -13.11 1.15
CA TYR A 140 10.24 -13.35 2.58
C TYR A 140 11.25 -14.45 2.89
N TYR A 141 11.21 -15.57 2.17
CA TYR A 141 12.16 -16.66 2.30
C TYR A 141 13.61 -16.21 2.10
N LYS A 142 13.88 -15.43 1.03
CA LYS A 142 15.21 -14.86 0.79
C LYS A 142 15.66 -13.95 1.92
N PHE A 143 14.75 -13.14 2.46
CA PHE A 143 15.09 -12.28 3.58
C PHE A 143 15.42 -13.11 4.84
N ASP A 144 14.59 -14.09 5.18
CA ASP A 144 14.81 -14.98 6.32
C ASP A 144 16.10 -15.79 6.18
N LYS A 145 16.43 -16.20 4.95
CA LYS A 145 17.69 -16.87 4.63
C LYS A 145 18.90 -15.98 4.95
N ILE A 146 18.82 -14.68 4.68
CA ILE A 146 19.89 -13.73 5.03
C ILE A 146 20.06 -13.64 6.56
N GLU A 147 18.96 -13.68 7.31
CA GLU A 147 18.96 -13.54 8.75
C GLU A 147 19.39 -14.82 9.49
N HIS A 148 19.07 -15.99 8.94
CA HIS A 148 19.14 -17.26 9.69
C HIS A 148 19.98 -18.35 9.03
N ASP A 149 20.22 -18.30 7.73
CA ASP A 149 20.92 -19.37 7.02
C ASP A 149 22.44 -19.12 6.97
N ASN A 150 23.22 -20.17 7.25
CA ASN A 150 24.67 -20.11 7.18
C ASN A 150 25.18 -19.86 5.76
N GLU A 151 24.42 -20.18 4.71
CA GLU A 151 24.81 -19.93 3.32
C GLU A 151 25.04 -18.45 3.01
N CYS A 152 24.30 -17.54 3.65
CA CYS A 152 24.44 -16.10 3.44
C CYS A 152 25.38 -15.44 4.45
N LYS A 153 25.94 -16.19 5.41
CA LYS A 153 26.66 -15.62 6.57
C LYS A 153 27.83 -14.72 6.17
N GLU A 154 28.60 -15.10 5.16
CA GLU A 154 29.78 -14.37 4.67
C GLU A 154 29.46 -13.52 3.41
N THR A 155 28.23 -13.59 2.90
CA THR A 155 27.79 -13.01 1.62
C THR A 155 26.44 -12.31 1.76
N LYS A 156 26.19 -11.69 2.93
CA LYS A 156 24.88 -11.09 3.25
C LYS A 156 24.49 -10.01 2.26
N TYR A 157 25.48 -9.24 1.78
CA TYR A 157 25.25 -8.21 0.77
C TYR A 157 24.76 -8.79 -0.56
N GLU A 158 25.40 -9.85 -1.04
CA GLU A 158 25.05 -10.53 -2.29
C GLU A 158 23.65 -11.15 -2.19
N CYS A 159 23.35 -11.83 -1.08
CA CYS A 159 22.00 -12.37 -0.83
C CYS A 159 20.95 -11.24 -0.75
N ALA A 160 21.26 -10.13 -0.06
CA ALA A 160 20.37 -8.96 0.03
C ALA A 160 20.13 -8.31 -1.33
N LYS A 161 21.14 -8.27 -2.20
CA LYS A 161 21.01 -7.75 -3.57
C LYS A 161 20.05 -8.60 -4.41
N GLU A 162 20.08 -9.92 -4.28
CA GLU A 162 19.10 -10.80 -4.92
C GLU A 162 17.68 -10.59 -4.38
N CYS A 163 17.56 -10.37 -3.07
CA CYS A 163 16.30 -10.06 -2.42
C CYS A 163 15.69 -8.73 -2.95
N VAL A 164 16.51 -7.68 -3.07
CA VAL A 164 16.10 -6.38 -3.67
C VAL A 164 15.71 -6.54 -5.14
N LYS A 165 16.40 -7.39 -5.91
CA LYS A 165 16.04 -7.67 -7.30
C LYS A 165 14.64 -8.27 -7.38
N LEU A 166 14.34 -9.28 -6.57
CA LEU A 166 13.02 -9.90 -6.52
C LEU A 166 11.94 -8.91 -6.04
N TYR A 167 12.26 -8.06 -5.06
CA TYR A 167 11.34 -7.00 -4.62
C TYR A 167 10.91 -6.09 -5.78
N LYS A 168 11.86 -5.70 -6.65
CA LYS A 168 11.54 -4.88 -7.84
C LYS A 168 10.62 -5.61 -8.82
N GLU A 169 10.68 -6.92 -8.92
CA GLU A 169 9.74 -7.69 -9.75
C GLU A 169 8.34 -7.72 -9.10
N CYS A 170 8.27 -7.90 -7.78
CA CYS A 170 7.03 -7.85 -7.01
C CYS A 170 6.35 -6.47 -7.09
N ILE A 171 7.12 -5.38 -7.05
CA ILE A 171 6.56 -4.01 -7.07
C ILE A 171 5.90 -3.70 -8.42
N GLU A 172 6.44 -4.20 -9.53
CA GLU A 172 5.82 -4.04 -10.85
C GLU A 172 4.47 -4.76 -10.93
N ILE A 173 4.33 -5.90 -10.28
CA ILE A 173 3.04 -6.62 -10.20
C ILE A 173 2.03 -5.78 -9.41
N CYS A 174 2.44 -5.21 -8.28
CA CYS A 174 1.60 -4.28 -7.51
C CYS A 174 1.13 -3.09 -8.37
N ASN A 175 2.02 -2.52 -9.19
CA ASN A 175 1.68 -1.40 -10.09
C ASN A 175 0.66 -1.76 -11.16
N GLN A 176 0.76 -2.96 -11.74
CA GLN A 176 -0.06 -3.38 -12.86
C GLN A 176 -1.45 -3.87 -12.44
N LYS A 177 -1.51 -4.69 -11.39
CA LYS A 177 -2.75 -5.38 -10.97
C LYS A 177 -3.41 -4.76 -9.74
N TYR A 178 -2.68 -3.94 -8.99
CA TYR A 178 -3.07 -3.30 -7.73
C TYR A 178 -3.99 -4.16 -6.85
N ASN A 179 -3.38 -5.02 -6.04
CA ASN A 179 -4.04 -5.71 -4.94
C ASN A 179 -3.63 -5.04 -3.63
N VAL A 180 -4.59 -4.45 -2.90
CA VAL A 180 -4.33 -3.66 -1.70
C VAL A 180 -3.57 -4.46 -0.64
N ASP A 181 -3.99 -5.70 -0.37
CA ASP A 181 -3.33 -6.54 0.64
C ASP A 181 -1.89 -6.86 0.23
N TYR A 182 -1.67 -7.26 -1.02
CA TYR A 182 -0.35 -7.57 -1.57
C TYR A 182 0.58 -6.35 -1.54
N CYS A 183 0.10 -5.19 -2.00
CA CYS A 183 0.87 -3.95 -2.04
C CYS A 183 1.20 -3.43 -0.63
N ASN A 184 0.25 -3.51 0.30
CA ASN A 184 0.48 -3.15 1.70
C ASN A 184 1.52 -4.08 2.34
N GLU A 185 1.47 -5.37 2.02
CA GLU A 185 2.46 -6.32 2.51
C GLU A 185 3.86 -6.03 1.96
N LEU A 186 3.99 -5.60 0.70
CA LEU A 186 5.29 -5.17 0.17
C LEU A 186 5.84 -3.93 0.87
N GLU A 187 4.98 -3.00 1.32
CA GLU A 187 5.42 -1.88 2.16
C GLU A 187 5.83 -2.33 3.57
N ASN A 188 5.15 -3.34 4.15
CA ASN A 188 5.57 -3.96 5.41
C ASN A 188 6.96 -4.59 5.28
N PHE A 189 7.14 -5.44 4.25
CA PHE A 189 8.41 -6.05 3.92
C PHE A 189 9.52 -4.99 3.76
N ARG A 190 9.25 -3.92 3.00
CA ARG A 190 10.19 -2.82 2.78
C ARG A 190 10.66 -2.22 4.10
N ASN A 191 9.75 -1.98 5.03
CA ASN A 191 10.08 -1.41 6.34
C ASN A 191 10.97 -2.35 7.16
N GLU A 192 10.65 -3.64 7.20
CA GLU A 192 11.46 -4.65 7.91
C GLU A 192 12.86 -4.78 7.28
N PHE A 193 12.92 -4.94 5.96
CA PHE A 193 14.16 -5.11 5.22
C PHE A 193 15.08 -3.88 5.34
N ASN A 194 14.53 -2.67 5.20
CA ASN A 194 15.31 -1.44 5.34
C ASN A 194 15.87 -1.27 6.76
N LYS A 195 15.11 -1.67 7.78
CA LYS A 195 15.59 -1.68 9.16
C LYS A 195 16.77 -2.65 9.31
N TYR A 196 16.64 -3.86 8.74
CA TYR A 196 17.71 -4.86 8.76
C TYR A 196 18.99 -4.36 8.08
N ILE A 197 18.94 -3.95 6.82
CA ILE A 197 20.14 -3.53 6.06
C ILE A 197 20.84 -2.30 6.66
N SER A 198 20.09 -1.43 7.35
CA SER A 198 20.66 -0.27 8.05
C SER A 198 21.47 -0.68 9.28
N SER A 199 21.13 -1.83 9.88
CA SER A 199 21.80 -2.38 11.07
C SER A 199 22.87 -3.42 10.74
N GLU A 200 22.79 -4.08 9.58
CA GLU A 200 23.70 -5.15 9.19
C GLU A 200 25.00 -4.62 8.58
N ASN A 201 26.12 -4.89 9.25
CA ASN A 201 27.45 -4.39 8.94
C ASN A 201 27.87 -4.67 7.49
N GLN A 202 27.56 -5.86 6.97
CA GLN A 202 27.92 -6.25 5.60
C GLN A 202 27.10 -5.51 4.53
N CYS A 203 25.93 -4.98 4.91
CA CYS A 203 25.00 -4.28 4.02
C CYS A 203 25.05 -2.75 4.18
N LYS A 204 25.58 -2.27 5.31
CA LYS A 204 25.63 -0.85 5.64
C LYS A 204 26.39 -0.04 4.59
N ASP A 205 25.88 1.15 4.30
CA ASP A 205 26.42 2.12 3.34
C ASP A 205 26.47 1.62 1.88
N LYS A 206 25.71 0.56 1.57
CA LYS A 206 25.54 0.03 0.22
C LYS A 206 24.18 0.40 -0.38
N ASP A 207 24.10 0.40 -1.70
CA ASP A 207 22.89 0.74 -2.46
C ASP A 207 21.85 -0.41 -2.44
N LEU A 208 21.30 -0.66 -1.25
CA LEU A 208 20.25 -1.66 -0.99
C LEU A 208 18.96 -1.04 -0.43
N TYR A 209 18.99 0.24 -0.06
CA TYR A 209 17.84 0.91 0.54
C TYR A 209 16.69 0.98 -0.45
N ILE A 210 15.53 0.47 -0.03
CA ILE A 210 14.33 0.44 -0.87
C ILE A 210 13.50 1.69 -0.57
N PRO A 211 13.36 2.65 -1.51
CA PRO A 211 12.52 3.82 -1.31
C PRO A 211 11.06 3.41 -1.19
N SER A 212 10.28 4.17 -0.41
CA SER A 212 8.85 3.94 -0.34
C SER A 212 8.20 4.29 -1.67
N ASN A 213 7.30 3.43 -2.11
CA ASN A 213 6.52 3.68 -3.30
C ASN A 213 5.04 3.62 -2.95
N ILE A 214 4.56 4.43 -1.99
CA ILE A 214 3.13 4.44 -1.63
C ILE A 214 2.29 4.69 -2.89
N PHE A 215 1.69 3.62 -3.41
CA PHE A 215 0.90 3.66 -4.62
C PHE A 215 -0.54 3.95 -4.25
N ALA A 216 -1.00 5.15 -4.56
CA ALA A 216 -2.41 5.35 -4.81
C ALA A 216 -2.73 4.68 -6.17
N SER A 217 -3.78 3.87 -6.26
CA SER A 217 -4.20 3.31 -7.55
C SER A 217 -4.39 4.45 -8.57
N LYS A 218 -4.13 4.22 -9.87
CA LYS A 218 -4.34 5.26 -10.91
C LYS A 218 -5.74 5.88 -10.80
N SER A 219 -6.74 5.07 -10.45
CA SER A 219 -8.10 5.53 -10.17
C SER A 219 -8.17 6.46 -8.97
N VAL A 220 -7.51 6.16 -7.85
CA VAL A 220 -7.43 7.06 -6.68
C VAL A 220 -6.70 8.36 -7.03
N ILE A 221 -5.59 8.30 -7.77
CA ILE A 221 -4.84 9.49 -8.21
C ILE A 221 -5.71 10.41 -9.08
N LEU A 222 -6.53 9.86 -9.97
CA LEU A 222 -7.48 10.63 -10.78
C LEU A 222 -8.73 11.09 -10.00
N LEU A 223 -9.14 10.35 -8.98
CA LEU A 223 -10.31 10.68 -8.16
C LEU A 223 -10.01 11.79 -7.15
N ILE A 224 -8.81 11.89 -6.60
CA ILE A 224 -8.43 12.95 -5.65
C ILE A 224 -8.70 14.36 -6.20
N PRO A 225 -8.22 14.76 -7.40
CA PRO A 225 -8.50 16.08 -7.95
C PRO A 225 -10.00 16.26 -8.28
N LEU A 226 -10.69 15.21 -8.73
CA LEU A 226 -12.12 15.27 -9.04
C LEU A 226 -12.97 15.49 -7.77
N VAL A 227 -12.71 14.71 -6.73
CA VAL A 227 -13.43 14.78 -5.44
C VAL A 227 -13.11 16.10 -4.74
N SER A 228 -11.84 16.53 -4.73
CA SER A 228 -11.46 17.81 -4.13
C SER A 228 -12.13 18.99 -4.84
N LEU A 229 -12.23 18.98 -6.17
CA LEU A 229 -12.97 20.01 -6.92
C LEU A 229 -14.46 20.03 -6.56
N LEU A 230 -15.09 18.85 -6.43
CA LEU A 230 -16.51 18.73 -6.04
C LEU A 230 -16.75 19.22 -4.61
N VAL A 231 -15.89 18.81 -3.66
CA VAL A 231 -15.96 19.24 -2.26
C VAL A 231 -15.75 20.75 -2.14
N LEU A 232 -14.77 21.30 -2.87
CA LEU A 232 -14.52 22.73 -2.86
C LEU A 232 -15.69 23.52 -3.47
N SER A 233 -16.24 23.06 -4.59
CA SER A 233 -17.39 23.67 -5.25
C SER A 233 -18.63 23.67 -4.35
N THR A 234 -18.94 22.53 -3.73
CA THR A 234 -20.06 22.39 -2.78
C THR A 234 -19.87 23.24 -1.53
N PHE A 235 -18.65 23.31 -1.00
CA PHE A 235 -18.31 24.18 0.12
C PHE A 235 -18.56 25.67 -0.22
N PHE A 236 -18.09 26.15 -1.38
CA PHE A 236 -18.35 27.53 -1.82
C PHE A 236 -19.84 27.81 -2.06
N PHE A 237 -20.59 26.85 -2.60
CA PHE A 237 -22.03 26.97 -2.77
C PHE A 237 -22.77 27.12 -1.43
N ILE A 238 -22.38 26.32 -0.43
CA ILE A 238 -22.93 26.43 0.93
C ILE A 238 -22.57 27.79 1.53
N LEU A 239 -21.32 28.22 1.42
CA LEU A 239 -20.90 29.55 1.90
C LEU A 239 -21.70 30.67 1.23
N TYR A 240 -21.88 30.61 -0.09
CA TYR A 240 -22.65 31.61 -0.83
C TYR A 240 -24.13 31.66 -0.40
N LYS A 241 -24.75 30.49 -0.17
CA LYS A 241 -26.18 30.41 0.19
C LYS A 241 -26.45 30.72 1.66
N PHE A 242 -25.56 30.35 2.57
CA PHE A 242 -25.81 30.37 4.02
C PHE A 242 -24.95 31.37 4.80
N THR A 243 -23.92 31.97 4.19
CA THR A 243 -23.16 33.04 4.84
C THR A 243 -23.71 34.39 4.37
N PRO A 244 -24.25 35.25 5.27
CA PRO A 244 -24.95 36.47 4.89
C PRO A 244 -23.95 37.60 4.57
N PHE A 245 -23.14 37.43 3.52
CA PHE A 245 -22.38 38.55 2.94
C PHE A 245 -23.23 39.39 1.96
N GLY A 246 -24.41 38.89 1.56
CA GLY A 246 -25.34 39.56 0.65
C GLY A 246 -25.75 40.99 1.08
N PRO A 247 -26.07 41.27 2.36
CA PRO A 247 -26.40 42.63 2.80
C PRO A 247 -25.19 43.56 2.92
N TRP A 248 -23.99 43.01 3.18
CA TRP A 248 -22.80 43.82 3.46
C TRP A 248 -22.22 44.49 2.19
N PHE A 249 -22.24 43.80 1.05
CA PHE A 249 -21.85 44.40 -0.22
C PHE A 249 -22.94 45.31 -0.83
N ARG A 250 -24.21 45.11 -0.47
CA ARG A 250 -25.32 45.94 -0.97
C ARG A 250 -25.33 47.33 -0.34
N ASP A 251 -24.95 47.46 0.93
CA ASP A 251 -24.97 48.76 1.64
C ASP A 251 -23.86 49.72 1.17
N ARG A 252 -22.71 49.22 0.72
CA ARG A 252 -21.60 50.06 0.24
C ARG A 252 -21.87 50.71 -1.12
N SER A 253 -22.70 50.08 -1.96
CA SER A 253 -23.06 50.63 -3.29
C SER A 253 -24.03 51.81 -3.22
N ARG A 254 -24.92 51.86 -2.22
CA ARG A 254 -25.90 52.94 -2.05
C ARG A 254 -25.27 54.27 -1.60
N ARG A 255 -24.12 54.24 -0.90
CA ARG A 255 -23.40 55.47 -0.51
C ARG A 255 -22.75 56.20 -1.69
N LYS A 256 -22.37 55.51 -2.77
CA LYS A 256 -21.77 56.15 -3.95
C LYS A 256 -22.77 56.94 -4.81
N LYS A 257 -24.05 56.55 -4.82
CA LYS A 257 -25.08 57.25 -5.61
C LYS A 257 -25.46 58.62 -5.04
N LYS A 258 -25.25 58.84 -3.74
CA LYS A 258 -25.48 60.14 -3.08
C LYS A 258 -24.35 61.16 -3.32
N PHE A 259 -23.17 60.70 -3.76
CA PHE A 259 -22.01 61.57 -4.00
C PHE A 259 -22.06 62.25 -5.37
N TYR A 260 -22.61 61.59 -6.40
CA TYR A 260 -22.71 62.15 -7.75
C TYR A 260 -23.80 63.22 -7.93
N ASN A 261 -24.88 63.18 -7.15
CA ASN A 261 -25.93 64.21 -7.22
C ASN A 261 -25.53 65.52 -6.54
N ASN A 262 -24.47 65.52 -5.71
CA ASN A 262 -24.01 66.70 -5.00
C ASN A 262 -22.88 67.45 -5.74
N ILE A 263 -22.33 66.90 -6.82
CA ILE A 263 -21.25 67.54 -7.60
C ILE A 263 -21.79 68.29 -8.83
N ALA A 264 -23.07 68.10 -9.20
CA ALA A 264 -23.67 68.75 -10.37
C ALA A 264 -24.24 70.16 -10.11
N ASN A 265 -24.16 70.70 -8.88
CA ASN A 265 -24.79 71.97 -8.50
C ASN A 265 -23.82 73.02 -7.90
N GLU A 266 -22.51 72.93 -8.15
CA GLU A 266 -21.58 74.00 -7.80
C GLU A 266 -20.98 74.62 -9.07
N GLU A 267 -21.60 75.71 -9.54
CA GLU A 267 -20.95 76.68 -10.43
C GLU A 267 -20.41 77.87 -9.60
N PRO A 268 -19.30 78.50 -10.03
CA PRO A 268 -18.42 79.27 -9.16
C PRO A 268 -18.85 80.73 -8.96
N GLU A 269 -18.62 81.21 -7.73
CA GLU A 269 -18.67 82.61 -7.30
C GLU A 269 -17.76 83.50 -8.15
N ILE A 270 -18.31 84.53 -8.81
CA ILE A 270 -17.54 85.60 -9.45
C ILE A 270 -17.74 86.90 -8.65
N LEU A 271 -16.66 87.34 -8.03
CA LEU A 271 -16.49 88.59 -7.28
C LEU A 271 -16.40 89.77 -8.26
N HIS A 272 -17.35 90.72 -8.22
CA HIS A 272 -17.11 92.07 -8.74
C HIS A 272 -17.70 93.13 -7.80
N ALA A 273 -16.80 93.87 -7.16
CA ALA A 273 -17.09 95.12 -6.47
C ALA A 273 -16.86 96.29 -7.42
N SER A 274 -17.87 97.15 -7.58
CA SER A 274 -17.67 98.61 -7.65
C SER A 274 -18.98 99.37 -7.53
N ARG A 275 -18.99 100.28 -6.55
CA ARG A 275 -19.98 101.36 -6.36
C ARG A 275 -19.87 102.36 -7.50
N THR A 276 -21.01 102.85 -7.99
CA THR A 276 -21.22 104.29 -8.25
C THR A 276 -22.70 104.64 -8.33
N ASN A 277 -23.10 105.62 -7.52
CA ASN A 277 -24.38 106.32 -7.52
C ASN A 277 -24.55 107.18 -8.79
N LYS A 278 -25.79 107.29 -9.33
CA LYS A 278 -26.48 108.58 -9.62
C LYS A 278 -27.87 108.39 -10.27
N MET A 279 -28.87 108.83 -9.50
CA MET A 279 -30.14 109.51 -9.77
C MET A 279 -30.47 109.98 -11.21
N SER A 280 -31.73 109.73 -11.65
CA SER A 280 -32.78 110.73 -11.98
C SER A 280 -33.96 110.04 -12.70
N GLU A 281 -35.10 109.83 -12.01
CA GLU A 281 -36.33 110.65 -12.09
C GLU A 281 -37.03 110.63 -13.46
N ILE A 282 -38.24 110.03 -13.50
CA ILE A 282 -39.52 110.67 -13.90
C ILE A 282 -40.68 109.71 -13.52
N LYS A 283 -41.47 110.17 -12.55
CA LYS A 283 -42.90 109.89 -12.23
C LYS A 283 -43.47 111.29 -11.88
N PRO A 284 -44.76 111.52 -11.56
CA PRO A 284 -46.03 110.79 -11.74
C PRO A 284 -47.21 111.72 -12.19
N TYR A 285 -48.41 111.21 -12.51
CA TYR A 285 -49.70 111.77 -12.01
C TYR A 285 -50.83 110.74 -12.22
N ASN A 286 -51.48 110.25 -11.14
CA ASN A 286 -52.74 110.70 -10.51
C ASN A 286 -53.98 110.06 -11.22
N ILE A 287 -55.00 109.48 -10.59
CA ILE A 287 -55.74 109.81 -9.36
C ILE A 287 -56.33 108.51 -8.73
N SER A 288 -56.49 108.58 -7.42
CA SER A 288 -57.14 107.70 -6.44
C SER A 288 -58.64 107.43 -6.65
N TYR A 289 -59.19 106.42 -5.97
CA TYR A 289 -60.13 106.66 -4.87
C TYR A 289 -60.27 105.41 -3.98
N ILE A 290 -60.14 105.62 -2.67
CA ILE A 290 -60.56 104.76 -1.55
C ILE A 290 -61.82 105.48 -1.03
N SER A 291 -62.93 104.85 -0.64
CA SER A 291 -63.09 104.12 0.62
C SER A 291 -64.58 103.92 0.89
N MET A 292 -64.92 102.79 1.52
CA MET A 292 -65.75 102.61 2.73
C MET A 292 -66.45 101.26 2.70
#